data_AF-A0A2K3L7K6-F1
#
_entry.id   AF-A0A2K3L7K6-F1
#
_cell.length_a   1.000
_cell.length_b   1.000
_cell.length_c   1.000
_cell.angle_alpha   90.00
_cell.angle_beta   90.00
_cell.angle_gamma   90.00
#
_symmetry.space_group_name_H-M   'P 1'
#
loop_
_entity.id
_entity.type
_entity.pdbx_description
1 polymer ?
#
loop_
_entity_poly.entity_id
_entity_poly.type
_entity_poly.pdbx_seq_one_letter_code
_entity_poly.pdbx_strand_id
1 'polypeptide(L)'
;MNGRRLSYGFGNGGHDLGPSSTPPSNAGSDYGSFIDFTREDVEALLNEKSKRKDRFNYKERCENMIDYIKRLKVCIRWFQDLELSYSLEQEKLKSSLELSQQKCMEIELLLKIKEEELNSIITEMRRNCASLQEKLVKEETDKSAAMESLVKEREARLDFERSQTTLSEDLGRAQRELETANQKITSLNEMYKRLQEYITSLQQYNGKLHSELSTVEGELKRVEKEK
;
A
#
# COMPACT_ATOMS: atom_id res chain seq x y z
N MET A 1 -14.28 -7.55 7.88
CA MET A 1 -15.63 -8.12 7.67
C MET A 1 -16.64 -7.19 8.30
N ASN A 2 -17.49 -6.54 7.50
CA ASN A 2 -18.82 -6.10 7.93
C ASN A 2 -19.69 -5.91 6.69
N GLY A 3 -20.74 -6.70 6.63
CA GLY A 3 -21.55 -6.98 5.45
C GLY A 3 -22.54 -5.86 5.11
N ARG A 4 -22.75 -5.71 3.80
CA ARG A 4 -23.85 -4.96 3.20
C ARG A 4 -25.15 -5.78 3.29
N ARG A 5 -26.27 -5.12 3.57
CA ARG A 5 -27.58 -5.44 2.98
C ARG A 5 -28.29 -4.14 2.65
N LEU A 6 -28.40 -3.84 1.35
CA LEU A 6 -29.39 -2.94 0.79
C LEU A 6 -30.38 -3.81 0.02
N SER A 7 -31.64 -3.74 0.44
CA SER A 7 -32.78 -4.41 -0.17
C SER A 7 -33.35 -3.48 -1.24
N TYR A 8 -33.42 -3.96 -2.48
CA TYR A 8 -34.28 -3.36 -3.51
C TYR A 8 -35.10 -4.48 -4.14
N GLY A 9 -36.40 -4.45 -3.86
CA GLY A 9 -37.39 -5.24 -4.58
C GLY A 9 -37.83 -4.49 -5.82
N PHE A 10 -37.75 -5.16 -6.97
CA PHE A 10 -38.51 -4.83 -8.16
C PHE A 10 -39.13 -6.13 -8.67
N GLY A 11 -40.40 -6.33 -8.33
CA GLY A 11 -41.26 -7.26 -9.05
C GLY A 11 -41.85 -6.54 -10.24
N ASN A 12 -41.63 -7.06 -11.44
CA ASN A 12 -42.48 -6.74 -12.58
C ASN A 12 -42.71 -8.02 -13.37
N GLY A 13 -43.78 -8.72 -12.99
CA GLY A 13 -44.34 -9.84 -13.74
C GLY A 13 -45.07 -9.30 -14.96
N GLY A 14 -44.87 -9.97 -16.09
CA GLY A 14 -45.36 -9.53 -17.38
C GLY A 14 -46.86 -9.73 -17.59
N HIS A 15 -47.38 -8.96 -18.55
CA HIS A 15 -48.39 -9.36 -19.50
C HIS A 15 -48.43 -8.28 -20.58
N ASP A 16 -48.00 -8.62 -21.79
CA ASP A 16 -48.30 -7.83 -22.98
C ASP A 16 -48.91 -8.78 -24.01
N LEU A 17 -50.24 -8.76 -24.06
CA LEU A 17 -51.06 -9.40 -25.08
C LEU A 17 -51.20 -8.42 -26.24
N GLY A 18 -50.32 -8.53 -27.23
CA GLY A 18 -50.46 -7.83 -28.50
C GLY A 18 -51.30 -8.64 -29.49
N PRO A 19 -52.39 -8.09 -30.07
CA PRO A 19 -53.08 -8.74 -31.17
C PRO A 19 -52.30 -8.48 -32.47
N SER A 20 -51.55 -9.48 -32.96
CA SER A 20 -51.01 -9.42 -34.32
C SER A 20 -52.09 -9.82 -35.32
N SER A 21 -52.80 -8.82 -35.81
CA SER A 21 -53.66 -8.92 -36.98
C SER A 21 -52.80 -8.92 -38.25
N THR A 22 -52.61 -10.09 -38.85
CA THR A 22 -52.17 -10.20 -40.25
C THR A 22 -53.39 -10.42 -41.14
N PRO A 23 -53.47 -9.77 -42.32
CA PRO A 23 -54.64 -9.88 -43.19
C PRO A 23 -54.69 -11.26 -43.87
N PRO A 24 -55.89 -11.80 -44.17
CA PRO A 24 -56.03 -13.04 -44.91
C PRO A 24 -55.58 -12.78 -46.35
N SER A 25 -54.44 -13.34 -46.72
CA SER A 25 -53.97 -13.31 -48.10
C SER A 25 -54.83 -14.26 -48.93
N ASN A 26 -55.80 -13.69 -49.63
CA ASN A 26 -56.73 -14.37 -50.51
C ASN A 26 -56.03 -14.67 -51.85
N ALA A 27 -55.29 -15.78 -51.91
CA ALA A 27 -54.77 -16.35 -53.15
C ALA A 27 -55.53 -17.65 -53.44
N GLY A 28 -56.55 -17.55 -54.30
CA GLY A 28 -57.31 -18.69 -54.79
C GLY A 28 -56.41 -19.68 -55.52
N SER A 29 -56.36 -20.91 -55.00
CA SER A 29 -55.91 -22.07 -55.74
C SER A 29 -56.80 -23.24 -55.35
N ASP A 30 -57.88 -23.39 -56.10
CA ASP A 30 -58.73 -24.58 -56.12
C ASP A 30 -57.90 -25.78 -56.60
N TYR A 31 -57.10 -26.36 -55.72
CA TYR A 31 -56.67 -27.76 -55.67
C TYR A 31 -55.67 -27.90 -54.51
N GLY A 32 -56.16 -28.46 -53.40
CA GLY A 32 -55.34 -29.18 -52.43
C GLY A 32 -54.55 -28.30 -51.46
N SER A 33 -55.00 -28.30 -50.21
CA SER A 33 -54.20 -28.41 -48.97
C SER A 33 -52.68 -28.29 -49.12
N PHE A 34 -52.02 -27.58 -48.20
CA PHE A 34 -50.58 -27.67 -47.95
C PHE A 34 -50.20 -29.15 -47.74
N ILE A 35 -49.86 -29.84 -48.83
CA ILE A 35 -49.46 -31.25 -48.81
C ILE A 35 -48.00 -31.25 -48.41
N ASP A 36 -47.75 -31.57 -47.15
CA ASP A 36 -46.42 -31.94 -46.71
C ASP A 36 -46.11 -33.35 -47.23
N PHE A 37 -45.25 -33.43 -48.23
CA PHE A 37 -44.72 -34.72 -48.63
C PHE A 37 -43.78 -35.23 -47.55
N THR A 38 -43.95 -36.48 -47.16
CA THR A 38 -42.91 -37.23 -46.46
C THR A 38 -41.96 -37.86 -47.48
N ARG A 39 -40.80 -38.33 -47.01
CA ARG A 39 -39.88 -39.11 -47.86
C ARG A 39 -40.62 -40.30 -48.47
N GLU A 40 -41.45 -40.93 -47.67
CA GLU A 40 -42.23 -42.11 -48.02
C GLU A 40 -43.27 -41.79 -49.11
N ASP A 41 -43.90 -40.61 -49.08
CA ASP A 41 -44.86 -40.17 -50.11
C ASP A 41 -44.18 -39.95 -51.48
N VAL A 42 -42.98 -39.37 -51.46
CA VAL A 42 -42.17 -39.15 -52.67
C VAL A 42 -41.73 -40.49 -53.26
N GLU A 43 -41.25 -41.39 -52.42
CA GLU A 43 -40.85 -42.74 -52.83
C GLU A 43 -42.05 -43.54 -53.38
N ALA A 44 -43.23 -43.44 -52.76
CA ALA A 44 -44.45 -44.08 -53.26
C ALA A 44 -44.86 -43.53 -54.62
N LEU A 45 -44.80 -42.21 -54.81
CA LEU A 45 -45.08 -41.55 -56.07
C LEU A 45 -44.11 -42.01 -57.17
N LEU A 46 -42.81 -42.03 -56.90
CA LEU A 46 -41.80 -42.46 -57.88
C LEU A 46 -41.91 -43.95 -58.24
N ASN A 47 -42.41 -44.79 -57.34
CA ASN A 47 -42.59 -46.23 -57.55
C ASN A 47 -43.93 -46.61 -58.19
N GLU A 48 -44.78 -45.64 -58.52
CA GLU A 48 -46.10 -45.91 -59.09
C GLU A 48 -46.00 -46.43 -60.53
N LYS A 49 -46.38 -47.69 -60.73
CA LYS A 49 -46.39 -48.35 -62.05
C LYS A 49 -47.79 -48.37 -62.64
N SER A 50 -47.93 -48.01 -63.92
CA SER A 50 -49.20 -48.16 -64.65
C SER A 50 -49.69 -49.62 -64.57
N LYS A 51 -50.95 -49.81 -64.15
CA LYS A 51 -51.56 -51.15 -64.04
C LYS A 51 -51.62 -51.78 -65.43
N ARG A 52 -51.07 -52.99 -65.59
CA ARG A 52 -51.09 -53.78 -66.85
C ARG A 52 -52.46 -54.43 -67.09
N LYS A 53 -53.56 -53.66 -67.10
CA LYS A 53 -54.85 -54.20 -67.56
C LYS A 53 -55.37 -53.38 -68.73
N ASP A 54 -55.64 -54.14 -69.79
CA ASP A 54 -56.08 -53.79 -71.14
C ASP A 54 -55.16 -52.91 -72.00
N ARG A 55 -54.54 -53.52 -73.01
CA ARG A 55 -53.65 -52.85 -73.97
C ARG A 55 -54.40 -51.91 -74.95
N PHE A 56 -55.72 -51.82 -74.87
CA PHE A 56 -56.57 -51.13 -75.84
C PHE A 56 -57.31 -49.88 -75.33
N ASN A 57 -57.24 -49.51 -74.04
CA ASN A 57 -57.88 -48.30 -73.51
C ASN A 57 -56.92 -47.09 -73.46
N TYR A 58 -56.65 -46.48 -74.61
CA TYR A 58 -55.70 -45.36 -74.75
C TYR A 58 -56.12 -44.12 -73.94
N LYS A 59 -57.43 -43.85 -73.84
CA LYS A 59 -57.98 -42.68 -73.12
C LYS A 59 -57.65 -42.72 -71.63
N GLU A 60 -57.91 -43.84 -70.97
CA GLU A 60 -57.62 -44.06 -69.54
C GLU A 60 -56.10 -43.99 -69.26
N ARG A 61 -55.28 -44.54 -70.16
CA ARG A 61 -53.82 -44.44 -70.04
C ARG A 61 -53.33 -42.99 -70.12
N CYS A 62 -53.89 -42.18 -71.03
CA CYS A 62 -53.58 -40.77 -71.13
C CYS A 62 -54.02 -40.00 -69.88
N GLU A 63 -55.22 -40.26 -69.35
CA GLU A 63 -55.72 -39.62 -68.13
C GLU A 63 -54.85 -39.97 -66.90
N ASN A 64 -54.46 -41.24 -66.74
CA ASN A 64 -53.54 -41.69 -65.69
C ASN A 64 -52.16 -41.03 -65.80
N MET A 65 -51.63 -40.86 -67.02
CA MET A 65 -50.35 -40.17 -67.24
C MET A 65 -50.47 -38.68 -66.90
N ILE A 66 -51.57 -38.03 -67.28
CA ILE A 66 -51.82 -36.62 -66.96
C ILE A 66 -51.91 -36.43 -65.44
N ASP A 67 -52.60 -37.31 -64.72
CA ASP A 67 -52.71 -37.27 -63.27
C ASP A 67 -51.34 -37.49 -62.58
N TYR A 68 -50.59 -38.50 -63.00
CA TYR A 68 -49.24 -38.76 -62.50
C TYR A 68 -48.31 -37.56 -62.70
N ILE A 69 -48.33 -36.95 -63.90
CA ILE A 69 -47.56 -35.73 -64.20
C ILE A 69 -47.99 -34.57 -63.29
N LYS A 70 -49.29 -34.41 -63.00
CA LYS A 70 -49.77 -33.38 -62.08
C LYS A 70 -49.23 -33.59 -60.67
N ARG A 71 -49.28 -34.83 -60.16
CA ARG A 71 -48.75 -35.17 -58.83
C ARG A 71 -47.24 -34.98 -58.73
N LEU A 72 -46.48 -35.37 -59.75
CA LEU A 72 -45.05 -35.07 -59.84
C LEU A 72 -44.76 -33.56 -59.83
N LYS A 73 -45.53 -32.75 -60.57
CA LYS A 73 -45.37 -31.29 -60.57
C LYS A 73 -45.68 -30.65 -59.23
N VAL A 74 -46.59 -31.22 -58.43
CA VAL A 74 -46.85 -30.75 -57.06
C VAL A 74 -45.67 -31.13 -56.15
N CYS A 75 -45.19 -32.37 -56.23
CA CYS A 75 -44.03 -32.85 -55.49
C CYS A 75 -42.76 -32.03 -55.77
N ILE A 76 -42.47 -31.72 -57.05
CA ILE A 76 -41.33 -30.87 -57.44
C ILE A 76 -41.44 -29.47 -56.82
N ARG A 77 -42.63 -28.84 -56.88
CA ARG A 77 -42.84 -27.51 -56.29
C ARG A 77 -42.63 -27.54 -54.77
N TRP A 78 -43.17 -28.56 -54.10
CA TRP A 78 -42.94 -28.74 -52.66
C TRP A 78 -41.45 -28.88 -52.31
N PHE A 79 -40.68 -29.67 -53.08
CA PHE A 79 -39.23 -29.77 -52.88
C PHE A 79 -38.52 -28.43 -53.09
N GLN A 80 -38.90 -27.65 -54.10
CA GLN A 80 -38.33 -26.33 -54.35
C GLN A 80 -38.61 -25.36 -53.20
N ASP A 81 -39.83 -25.36 -52.67
CA ASP A 81 -40.22 -24.54 -51.52
C ASP A 81 -39.49 -24.97 -50.24
N LEU A 82 -39.29 -26.28 -50.05
CA LEU A 82 -38.53 -26.85 -48.95
C LEU A 82 -37.04 -26.49 -49.02
N GLU A 83 -36.41 -26.61 -50.19
CA GLU A 83 -35.01 -26.22 -50.43
C GLU A 83 -34.79 -24.74 -50.16
N LEU A 84 -35.72 -23.88 -50.59
CA LEU A 84 -35.69 -22.45 -50.29
C LEU A 84 -35.79 -22.19 -48.78
N SER A 85 -36.72 -22.88 -48.10
CA SER A 85 -36.91 -22.75 -46.65
C SER A 85 -35.66 -23.17 -45.86
N TYR A 86 -35.02 -24.28 -46.24
CA TYR A 86 -33.76 -24.72 -45.63
C TYR A 86 -32.62 -23.74 -45.91
N SER A 87 -32.54 -23.18 -47.12
CA SER A 87 -31.52 -22.18 -47.45
C SER A 87 -31.66 -20.91 -46.59
N LEU A 88 -32.90 -20.45 -46.36
CA LEU A 88 -33.20 -19.31 -45.49
C LEU A 88 -32.85 -19.59 -44.02
N GLU A 89 -33.23 -20.75 -43.50
CA GLU A 89 -32.91 -21.12 -42.12
C GLU A 89 -31.39 -21.30 -41.93
N GLN A 90 -30.69 -21.86 -42.92
CA GLN A 90 -29.23 -21.97 -42.91
C GLN A 90 -28.55 -20.60 -42.81
N GLU A 91 -28.99 -19.62 -43.60
CA GLU A 91 -28.40 -18.26 -43.56
C GLU A 91 -28.70 -17.54 -42.25
N LYS A 92 -29.91 -17.75 -41.70
CA LYS A 92 -30.29 -17.23 -40.38
C LYS A 92 -29.45 -17.83 -39.26
N LEU A 93 -29.25 -19.16 -39.26
CA LEU A 93 -28.39 -19.84 -38.28
C LEU A 93 -26.94 -19.37 -38.40
N LYS A 94 -26.43 -19.21 -39.62
CA LYS A 94 -25.09 -18.67 -39.88
C LYS A 94 -24.93 -17.26 -39.34
N SER A 95 -25.87 -16.36 -39.63
CA SER A 95 -25.87 -14.99 -39.11
C SER A 95 -25.91 -14.95 -37.58
N SER A 96 -26.73 -15.80 -36.97
CA SER A 96 -26.82 -15.93 -35.52
C SER A 96 -25.52 -16.44 -34.90
N LEU A 97 -24.87 -17.42 -35.53
CA LEU A 97 -23.59 -17.96 -35.09
C LEU A 97 -22.50 -16.89 -35.15
N GLU A 98 -22.39 -16.17 -36.27
CA GLU A 98 -21.40 -15.09 -36.45
C GLU A 98 -21.58 -13.99 -35.40
N LEU A 99 -22.82 -13.55 -35.14
CA LEU A 99 -23.11 -12.59 -34.10
C LEU A 99 -22.71 -13.09 -32.70
N SER A 100 -22.97 -14.37 -32.41
CA SER A 100 -22.58 -14.96 -31.12
C SER A 100 -21.05 -15.05 -30.99
N GLN A 101 -20.34 -15.45 -32.06
CA GLN A 101 -18.89 -15.52 -32.08
C GLN A 101 -18.26 -14.14 -31.87
N GLN A 102 -18.79 -13.12 -32.55
CA GLN A 102 -18.33 -11.74 -32.38
C GLN A 102 -18.50 -11.25 -30.94
N LYS A 103 -19.64 -11.54 -30.30
CA LYS A 103 -19.87 -11.21 -28.89
C LYS A 103 -18.91 -11.95 -27.95
N CYS A 104 -18.63 -13.22 -28.21
CA CYS A 104 -17.64 -13.99 -27.45
C CYS A 104 -16.25 -13.34 -27.56
N MET A 105 -15.81 -12.97 -28.76
CA MET A 105 -14.53 -12.29 -28.99
C MET A 105 -14.45 -10.95 -28.26
N GLU A 106 -15.53 -10.15 -28.28
CA GLU A 106 -15.59 -8.87 -27.57
C GLU A 106 -15.45 -9.05 -26.05
N ILE A 107 -16.15 -10.03 -25.48
CA ILE A 107 -16.07 -10.36 -24.05
C ILE A 107 -14.66 -10.85 -23.68
N GLU A 108 -14.08 -11.75 -24.48
CA GLU A 108 -12.72 -12.25 -24.25
C GLU A 108 -11.68 -11.11 -24.26
N LEU A 109 -11.80 -10.18 -25.20
CA LEU A 109 -10.93 -9.01 -25.26
C LEU A 109 -11.11 -8.12 -24.02
N LEU A 110 -12.35 -7.83 -23.63
CA LEU A 110 -12.63 -7.00 -22.45
C LEU A 110 -12.09 -7.67 -21.17
N LEU A 111 -12.27 -8.98 -21.02
CA LEU A 111 -11.75 -9.73 -19.89
C LEU A 111 -10.23 -9.69 -19.85
N LYS A 112 -9.56 -9.82 -21.00
CA LYS A 112 -8.11 -9.72 -21.08
C LYS A 112 -7.59 -8.33 -20.68
N ILE A 113 -8.24 -7.26 -21.14
CA ILE A 113 -7.91 -5.89 -20.72
C ILE A 113 -8.08 -5.73 -19.20
N LYS A 114 -9.17 -6.25 -18.64
CA LYS A 114 -9.41 -6.19 -17.18
C LYS A 114 -8.40 -7.02 -16.39
N GLU A 115 -7.99 -8.17 -16.90
CA GLU A 115 -6.94 -8.98 -16.31
C GLU A 115 -5.61 -8.22 -16.28
N GLU A 116 -5.22 -7.57 -17.38
CA GLU A 116 -4.01 -6.76 -17.47
C GLU A 116 -4.05 -5.54 -16.51
N GLU A 117 -5.17 -4.83 -16.43
CA GLU A 117 -5.39 -3.74 -15.47
C GLU A 117 -5.22 -4.23 -14.01
N LEU A 118 -5.89 -5.32 -13.64
CA LEU A 118 -5.82 -5.88 -12.29
C LEU A 118 -4.41 -6.37 -11.95
N ASN A 119 -3.72 -7.00 -12.90
CA ASN A 119 -2.33 -7.42 -12.72
C ASN A 119 -1.40 -6.21 -12.51
N SER A 120 -1.59 -5.13 -13.27
CA SER A 120 -0.86 -3.88 -13.06
C SER A 120 -1.04 -3.33 -11.64
N ILE A 121 -2.29 -3.23 -11.17
CA ILE A 121 -2.62 -2.77 -9.81
C ILE A 121 -1.98 -3.68 -8.74
N ILE A 122 -2.02 -5.00 -8.93
CA ILE A 122 -1.38 -5.95 -8.01
C ILE A 122 0.13 -5.72 -7.94
N THR A 123 0.80 -5.51 -9.08
CA THR A 123 2.25 -5.25 -9.09
C THR A 123 2.60 -3.94 -8.39
N GLU A 124 1.79 -2.90 -8.56
CA GLU A 124 1.99 -1.62 -7.91
C GLU A 124 1.78 -1.67 -6.41
N MET A 125 0.70 -2.32 -5.97
CA MET A 125 0.44 -2.55 -4.54
C MET A 125 1.57 -3.34 -3.88
N ARG A 126 2.07 -4.41 -4.53
CA ARG A 126 3.21 -5.18 -4.01
C ARG A 126 4.48 -4.33 -3.86
N ARG A 127 4.77 -3.48 -4.86
CA ARG A 127 5.90 -2.54 -4.81
C ARG A 127 5.77 -1.54 -3.66
N ASN A 128 4.57 -0.97 -3.48
CA ASN A 128 4.29 -0.03 -2.41
C ASN A 128 4.44 -0.68 -1.03
N CYS A 129 3.91 -1.90 -0.85
CA CYS A 129 4.10 -2.66 0.38
C CYS A 129 5.59 -2.89 0.69
N ALA A 130 6.38 -3.31 -0.31
CA ALA A 130 7.82 -3.51 -0.12
C ALA A 130 8.54 -2.21 0.27
N SER A 131 8.26 -1.09 -0.40
CA SER A 131 8.86 0.21 -0.07
C SER A 131 8.48 0.70 1.32
N LEU A 132 7.23 0.51 1.74
CA LEU A 132 6.78 0.87 3.09
C LEU A 132 7.44 0.00 4.16
N GLN A 133 7.60 -1.31 3.89
CA GLN A 133 8.28 -2.22 4.80
C GLN A 133 9.76 -1.85 4.96
N GLU A 134 10.45 -1.50 3.88
CA GLU A 134 11.83 -1.02 3.94
C GLU A 134 11.97 0.27 4.76
N LYS A 135 11.09 1.25 4.52
CA LYS A 135 11.08 2.51 5.29
C LYS A 135 10.80 2.28 6.77
N LEU A 136 9.86 1.39 7.09
CA LEU A 136 9.53 1.05 8.48
C LEU A 136 10.74 0.46 9.19
N VAL A 137 11.41 -0.52 8.58
CA VAL A 137 12.61 -1.15 9.15
C VAL A 137 13.70 -0.09 9.37
N LYS A 138 13.92 0.80 8.40
CA LYS A 138 14.91 1.88 8.54
C LYS A 138 14.60 2.81 9.72
N GLU A 139 13.36 3.29 9.82
CA GLU A 139 12.93 4.16 10.93
C GLU A 139 13.03 3.47 12.29
N GLU A 140 12.70 2.18 12.37
CA GLU A 140 12.86 1.39 13.60
C GLU A 140 14.33 1.24 14.01
N THR A 141 15.24 1.06 13.04
CA THR A 141 16.68 1.01 13.30
C THR A 141 17.24 2.37 13.72
N ASP A 142 16.86 3.45 13.03
CA ASP A 142 17.31 4.81 13.32
C ASP A 142 16.81 5.26 14.70
N LYS A 143 15.55 4.95 15.04
CA LYS A 143 14.97 5.20 16.37
C LYS A 143 15.72 4.47 17.47
N SER A 144 16.04 3.19 17.27
CA SER A 144 16.79 2.39 18.25
C SER A 144 18.19 3.00 18.47
N ALA A 145 18.89 3.37 17.40
CA ALA A 145 20.19 4.02 17.49
C ALA A 145 20.14 5.39 18.22
N ALA A 146 19.11 6.20 17.94
CA ALA A 146 18.90 7.47 18.64
C ALA A 146 18.61 7.28 20.13
N MET A 147 17.82 6.26 20.49
CA MET A 147 17.55 5.92 21.89
C MET A 147 18.82 5.48 22.63
N GLU A 148 19.65 4.63 22.00
CA GLU A 148 20.94 4.23 22.57
C GLU A 148 21.88 5.41 22.77
N SER A 149 21.94 6.34 21.81
CA SER A 149 22.73 7.56 21.94
C SER A 149 22.25 8.44 23.09
N LEU A 150 20.93 8.60 23.24
CA LEU A 150 20.34 9.39 24.33
C LEU A 150 20.64 8.79 25.70
N VAL A 151 20.63 7.46 25.82
CA VAL A 151 21.00 6.77 27.07
C VAL A 151 22.47 7.05 27.41
N LYS A 152 23.39 6.88 26.46
CA LYS A 152 24.82 7.16 26.65
C LYS A 152 25.08 8.62 27.05
N GLU A 153 24.38 9.57 26.42
CA GLU A 153 24.48 10.99 26.76
C GLU A 153 24.01 11.26 28.19
N ARG A 154 22.89 10.66 28.62
CA ARG A 154 22.38 10.80 29.99
C ARG A 154 23.36 10.24 31.02
N GLU A 155 23.97 9.10 30.76
CA GLU A 155 24.99 8.50 31.62
C GLU A 155 26.22 9.41 31.73
N ALA A 156 26.75 9.87 30.59
CA ALA A 156 27.88 10.80 30.55
C ALA A 156 27.58 12.10 31.30
N ARG A 157 26.35 12.62 31.20
CA ARG A 157 25.91 13.81 31.94
C ARG A 157 25.91 13.58 33.45
N LEU A 158 25.39 12.44 33.90
CA LEU A 158 25.38 12.08 35.33
C LEU A 158 26.81 11.95 35.88
N ASP A 159 27.72 11.35 35.13
CA ASP A 159 29.12 11.22 35.55
C ASP A 159 29.82 12.59 35.60
N PHE A 160 29.53 13.47 34.64
CA PHE A 160 29.99 14.85 34.68
C PHE A 160 29.45 15.60 35.90
N GLU A 161 28.14 15.53 36.18
CA GLU A 161 27.50 16.16 37.35
C GLU A 161 28.11 15.68 38.68
N ARG A 162 28.39 14.37 38.80
CA ARG A 162 29.12 13.80 39.95
C ARG A 162 30.51 14.40 40.08
N SER A 163 31.28 14.42 39.00
CA SER A 163 32.65 14.97 39.00
C SER A 163 32.68 16.46 39.35
N GLN A 164 31.71 17.24 38.86
CA GLN A 164 31.55 18.66 39.16
C GLN A 164 31.31 18.88 40.65
N THR A 165 30.45 18.06 41.26
CA THR A 165 30.15 18.12 42.69
C THR A 165 31.41 17.82 43.51
N THR A 166 32.13 16.74 43.18
CA THR A 166 33.40 16.38 43.86
C THR A 166 34.44 17.50 43.75
N LEU A 167 34.64 18.05 42.54
CA LEU A 167 35.60 19.15 42.33
C LEU A 167 35.21 20.43 43.09
N SER A 168 33.92 20.73 43.18
CA SER A 168 33.42 21.88 43.95
C SER A 168 33.69 21.70 45.45
N GLU A 169 33.48 20.50 45.99
CA GLU A 169 33.79 20.18 47.37
C GLU A 169 35.30 20.25 47.67
N ASP A 170 36.14 19.74 46.76
CA ASP A 170 37.61 19.81 46.86
C ASP A 170 38.11 21.26 46.83
N LEU A 171 37.55 22.08 45.93
CA LEU A 171 37.86 23.51 45.87
C LEU A 171 37.51 24.21 47.18
N GLY A 172 36.32 23.94 47.74
CA GLY A 172 35.89 24.48 49.02
C GLY A 172 36.71 23.99 50.22
N ARG A 173 37.28 22.78 50.16
CA ARG A 173 38.27 22.30 51.14
C ARG A 173 39.58 23.08 51.02
N ALA A 174 40.15 23.16 49.82
CA ALA A 174 41.41 23.86 49.57
C ALA A 174 41.35 25.35 49.93
N GLN A 175 40.21 26.02 49.67
CA GLN A 175 40.00 27.42 50.07
C GLN A 175 40.04 27.61 51.58
N ARG A 176 39.40 26.73 52.35
CA ARG A 176 39.42 26.79 53.84
C ARG A 176 40.82 26.52 54.39
N GLU A 177 41.54 25.58 53.80
CA GLU A 177 42.93 25.29 54.18
C GLU A 177 43.85 26.49 53.90
N LEU A 178 43.68 27.14 52.75
CA LEU A 178 44.42 28.35 52.37
C LEU A 178 44.12 29.51 53.31
N GLU A 179 42.85 29.73 53.68
CA GLU A 179 42.46 30.77 54.64
C GLU A 179 43.05 30.50 56.03
N THR A 180 43.03 29.24 56.47
CA THR A 180 43.65 28.81 57.73
C THR A 180 45.17 29.04 57.71
N ALA A 181 45.85 28.71 56.60
CA ALA A 181 47.28 28.95 56.44
C ALA A 181 47.60 30.46 56.45
N ASN A 182 46.79 31.27 55.77
CA ASN A 182 46.94 32.73 55.77
C ASN A 182 46.77 33.33 57.17
N GLN A 183 45.77 32.88 57.93
CA GLN A 183 45.60 33.30 59.34
C GLN A 183 46.82 32.96 60.20
N LYS A 184 47.38 31.75 60.02
CA LYS A 184 48.62 31.35 60.69
C LYS A 184 49.80 32.25 60.31
N ILE A 185 49.99 32.56 59.03
CA ILE A 185 51.03 33.48 58.55
C ILE A 185 50.88 34.86 59.21
N THR A 186 49.66 35.42 59.25
CA THR A 186 49.40 36.70 59.90
C THR A 186 49.78 36.66 61.38
N SER A 187 49.35 35.62 62.11
CA SER A 187 49.68 35.47 63.54
C SER A 187 51.18 35.35 63.80
N LEU A 188 51.91 34.64 62.94
CA LEU A 188 53.36 34.51 63.01
C LEU A 188 54.04 35.86 62.71
N ASN A 189 53.60 36.58 61.69
CA ASN A 189 54.13 37.90 61.36
C ASN A 189 53.96 38.90 62.51
N GLU A 190 52.80 38.90 63.19
CA GLU A 190 52.58 39.72 64.38
C GLU A 190 53.53 39.35 65.53
N MET A 191 53.75 38.05 65.76
CA MET A 191 54.68 37.58 66.78
C MET A 191 56.13 37.99 66.46
N TYR A 192 56.56 37.82 65.21
CA TYR A 192 57.87 38.26 64.74
C TYR A 192 58.06 39.76 64.94
N LYS A 193 57.04 40.57 64.63
CA LYS A 193 57.10 42.02 64.84
C LYS A 193 57.30 42.38 66.32
N ARG A 194 56.53 41.77 67.23
CA ARG A 194 56.69 41.98 68.69
C ARG A 194 58.08 41.57 69.17
N LEU A 195 58.59 40.44 68.67
CA LEU A 195 59.93 39.95 69.01
C LEU A 195 61.00 40.96 68.55
N GLN A 196 60.85 41.53 67.36
CA GLN A 196 61.77 42.53 66.82
C GLN A 196 61.73 43.85 67.60
N GLU A 197 60.53 44.30 68.00
CA GLU A 197 60.36 45.45 68.90
C GLU A 197 61.05 45.22 70.25
N TYR A 198 60.94 44.01 70.81
CA TYR A 198 61.63 43.62 72.05
C TYR A 198 63.15 43.61 71.90
N ILE A 199 63.68 43.01 70.83
CA ILE A 199 65.12 43.00 70.52
C ILE A 199 65.64 44.44 70.41
N THR A 200 64.92 45.30 69.70
CA THR A 200 65.28 46.72 69.54
C THR A 200 65.30 47.45 70.88
N SER A 201 64.29 47.22 71.73
CA SER A 201 64.21 47.81 73.07
C SER A 201 65.36 47.35 73.98
N LEU A 202 65.72 46.06 73.94
CA LEU A 202 66.87 45.51 74.65
C LEU A 202 68.19 46.14 74.18
N GLN A 203 68.37 46.29 72.86
CA GLN A 203 69.56 46.93 72.31
C GLN A 203 69.68 48.39 72.77
N GLN A 204 68.58 49.13 72.77
CA GLN A 204 68.54 50.51 73.29
C GLN A 204 68.89 50.57 74.79
N TYR A 205 68.32 49.66 75.59
CA TYR A 205 68.60 49.59 77.02
C TYR A 205 70.08 49.24 77.31
N ASN A 206 70.62 48.23 76.64
CA ASN A 206 72.03 47.86 76.75
C ASN A 206 72.95 49.01 76.29
N GLY A 207 72.59 49.71 75.22
CA GLY A 207 73.30 50.90 74.76
C GLY A 207 73.30 52.03 75.81
N LYS A 208 72.18 52.25 76.49
CA LYS A 208 72.06 53.22 77.58
C LYS A 208 72.93 52.83 78.78
N LEU A 209 72.88 51.57 79.22
CA LEU A 209 73.74 51.03 80.28
C LEU A 209 75.23 51.20 79.97
N HIS A 210 75.66 50.93 78.73
CA HIS A 210 77.05 51.17 78.32
C HIS A 210 77.43 52.66 78.37
N SER A 211 76.53 53.56 77.95
CA SER A 211 76.75 55.01 78.08
C SER A 211 76.88 55.43 79.54
N GLU A 212 76.01 54.93 80.43
CA GLU A 212 76.03 55.22 81.86
C GLU A 212 77.31 54.68 82.52
N LEU A 213 77.69 53.42 82.23
CA LEU A 213 78.95 52.82 82.67
C LEU A 213 80.17 53.66 82.25
N SER A 214 80.23 54.04 80.97
CA SER A 214 81.33 54.86 80.44
C SER A 214 81.39 56.24 81.10
N THR A 215 80.23 56.82 81.45
CA THR A 215 80.13 58.08 82.20
C THR A 215 80.68 57.92 83.61
N VAL A 216 80.24 56.89 84.35
CA VAL A 216 80.72 56.59 85.72
C VAL A 216 82.21 56.26 85.73
N GLU A 217 82.71 55.48 84.76
CA GLU A 217 84.15 55.20 84.60
C GLU A 217 84.95 56.49 84.32
N GLY A 218 84.40 57.40 83.52
CA GLY A 218 84.99 58.72 83.25
C GLY A 218 85.04 59.60 84.50
N GLU A 219 83.97 59.63 85.30
CA GLU A 219 83.92 60.33 86.58
C GLU A 219 84.89 59.72 87.60
N LEU A 220 84.97 58.39 87.69
CA LEU A 220 85.90 57.68 88.56
C LEU A 220 87.36 58.03 88.22
N LYS A 221 87.73 57.99 86.93
CA LYS A 221 89.07 58.39 86.46
C LYS A 221 89.40 59.86 86.77
N ARG A 222 88.40 60.75 86.82
CA ARG A 222 88.59 62.15 87.23
C ARG A 222 88.84 62.24 88.74
N VAL A 223 88.04 61.55 89.55
CA VAL A 223 88.20 61.50 91.01
C VAL A 223 89.53 60.86 91.43
N GLU A 224 90.00 59.83 90.71
CA GLU A 224 91.32 59.21 90.95
C GLU A 224 92.50 60.14 90.61
N LYS A 225 92.32 61.13 89.73
CA LYS A 225 93.34 62.15 89.40
C LYS A 225 93.31 63.35 90.34
N GLU A 226 92.26 63.50 91.15
CA GLU A 226 92.08 64.58 92.12
C GLU A 226 92.50 64.17 93.56
N LYS A 227 93.08 62.98 93.72
CA LYS A 227 93.77 62.49 94.93
C LYS A 227 95.29 62.55 94.75
#